data_AF-A0AAU9XX43-F1
#
_entry.id   AF-A0AAU9XX43-F1
#
_cell.length_a   1.000
_cell.length_b   1.000
_cell.length_c   1.000
_cell.angle_alpha   90.00
_cell.angle_beta   90.00
_cell.angle_gamma   90.00
#
_symmetry.space_group_name_H-M   'P 1'
#
loop_
_entity.id
_entity.type
_entity.pdbx_description
1 polymer ?
#
loop_
_entity_poly.entity_id
_entity_poly.type
_entity_poly.pdbx_seq_one_letter_code
_entity_poly.pdbx_strand_id
1 'polypeptide(L)'
;IPLWLRYVDDTFTAVRDDEIDAFHHHLNEQNNDVQFTREVEENGKLPFLDCPVSRDDNSLRTTVYRKPTHTDRLLDDSSYNPTSHKATTIKTLTRRAQLVCNTTDSLSDENK
;
A
#
# COMPACT_ATOMS: atom_id res chain seq x y z
N ILE A 1 10.72 -12.01 -13.47
CA ILE A 1 10.65 -10.75 -14.26
C ILE A 1 11.35 -9.69 -13.43
N PRO A 2 12.34 -8.96 -13.97
CA PRO A 2 12.94 -7.83 -13.24
C PRO A 2 11.88 -6.73 -13.09
N LEU A 3 11.60 -6.32 -11.85
CA LEU A 3 10.64 -5.26 -11.52
C LEU A 3 11.38 -4.15 -10.77
N TRP A 4 11.19 -2.91 -11.22
CA TRP A 4 11.67 -1.71 -10.55
C TRP A 4 10.63 -0.59 -10.72
N LEU A 5 9.95 -0.25 -9.63
CA LEU A 5 9.00 0.85 -9.55
C LEU A 5 9.56 1.89 -8.58
N ARG A 6 9.33 3.17 -8.87
CA ARG A 6 9.78 4.28 -8.02
C ARG A 6 8.70 5.35 -7.91
N TYR A 7 8.47 5.82 -6.69
CA TYR A 7 7.66 6.99 -6.41
C TYR A 7 8.42 7.90 -5.45
N VAL A 8 8.89 9.05 -5.95
CA VAL A 8 9.79 9.96 -5.22
C VAL A 8 11.00 9.18 -4.67
N ASP A 9 11.09 8.99 -3.36
CA ASP A 9 12.14 8.30 -2.62
C ASP A 9 11.82 6.82 -2.35
N ASP A 10 10.57 6.39 -2.48
CA ASP A 10 10.17 5.00 -2.30
C ASP A 10 10.40 4.16 -3.57
N THR A 11 10.97 2.97 -3.40
CA THR A 11 11.19 1.99 -4.48
C THR A 11 10.58 0.63 -4.15
N PHE A 12 10.00 -0.03 -5.16
CA PHE A 12 9.50 -1.40 -5.07
C PHE A 12 10.20 -2.26 -6.13
N THR A 13 10.86 -3.33 -5.69
CA THR A 13 11.67 -4.17 -6.58
C THR A 13 11.45 -5.66 -6.34
N ALA A 14 11.57 -6.45 -7.40
CA ALA A 14 11.58 -7.91 -7.32
C ALA A 14 13.02 -8.42 -7.50
N VAL A 15 13.57 -8.99 -6.42
CA VAL A 15 14.92 -9.55 -6.35
C VAL A 15 14.81 -10.98 -5.81
N ARG A 16 15.75 -11.84 -6.21
CA ARG A 16 15.85 -13.19 -5.63
C ARG A 16 16.22 -13.08 -4.15
N ASP A 17 15.63 -13.93 -3.32
CA ASP A 17 15.81 -13.93 -1.86
C ASP A 17 17.29 -13.94 -1.43
N ASP A 18 18.11 -14.76 -2.09
CA ASP A 18 19.54 -14.90 -1.81
C ASP A 18 20.41 -13.75 -2.36
N GLU A 19 19.84 -12.84 -3.14
CA GLU A 19 20.54 -11.68 -3.71
C GLU A 19 20.14 -10.35 -3.03
N ILE A 20 19.15 -10.35 -2.12
CA ILE A 20 18.62 -9.11 -1.51
C ILE A 20 19.74 -8.36 -0.76
N ASP A 21 20.61 -9.07 -0.05
CA ASP A 21 21.77 -8.50 0.68
C ASP A 21 22.79 -7.87 -0.24
N ALA A 22 23.22 -8.61 -1.26
CA ALA A 22 24.18 -8.11 -2.24
C ALA A 22 23.62 -6.89 -2.98
N PHE A 23 22.33 -6.93 -3.35
CA PHE A 23 21.67 -5.83 -4.02
C PHE A 23 21.58 -4.57 -3.15
N HIS A 24 21.17 -4.72 -1.88
CA HIS A 24 21.07 -3.60 -0.95
C HIS A 24 22.43 -2.97 -0.65
N HIS A 25 23.47 -3.79 -0.48
CA HIS A 25 24.84 -3.32 -0.33
C HIS A 25 25.29 -2.52 -1.54
N HIS A 26 25.08 -3.05 -2.75
CA HIS A 26 25.43 -2.38 -3.99
C HIS A 26 24.75 -1.02 -4.14
N LEU A 27 23.47 -0.87 -3.76
CA LEU A 27 22.77 0.41 -3.76
C LEU A 27 23.44 1.43 -2.84
N ASN A 28 23.85 1.00 -1.65
CA ASN A 28 24.48 1.86 -0.64
C ASN A 28 25.94 2.22 -0.95
N GLU A 29 26.62 1.47 -1.82
CA GLU A 29 27.95 1.82 -2.32
C GLU A 29 27.94 2.98 -3.33
N GLN A 30 26.80 3.29 -3.94
CA GLN A 30 26.74 4.29 -5.02
C GLN A 30 26.98 5.72 -4.52
N ASN A 31 26.63 6.02 -3.27
CA ASN A 31 26.78 7.36 -2.71
C ASN A 31 26.84 7.31 -1.16
N ASN A 32 27.87 7.91 -0.57
CA ASN A 32 28.05 7.92 0.89
C ASN A 32 27.04 8.81 1.64
N ASP A 33 26.47 9.81 0.98
CA ASP A 33 25.52 10.76 1.57
C ASP A 33 24.06 10.26 1.49
N VAL A 34 23.78 9.28 0.63
CA VAL A 34 22.45 8.70 0.42
C VAL A 34 22.49 7.21 0.71
N GLN A 35 21.80 6.79 1.75
CA GLN A 35 21.72 5.39 2.15
C GLN A 35 20.27 4.91 2.10
N PHE A 36 20.06 3.82 1.39
CA PHE A 36 18.80 3.11 1.27
C PHE A 36 18.55 2.28 2.52
N THR A 37 17.32 2.33 3.01
CA THR A 37 16.74 1.31 3.89
C THR A 37 15.91 0.34 3.05
N ARG A 38 15.70 -0.88 3.52
CA ARG A 38 14.86 -1.87 2.83
C ARG A 38 13.91 -2.54 3.80
N GLU A 39 12.79 -2.96 3.25
CA GLU A 39 11.86 -3.91 3.85
C GLU A 39 11.78 -5.13 2.94
N VAL A 40 11.65 -6.32 3.52
CA VAL A 40 11.57 -7.59 2.78
C VAL A 40 10.16 -8.14 2.92
N GLU A 41 9.70 -8.83 1.87
CA GLU A 41 8.38 -9.46 1.87
C GLU A 41 8.26 -10.45 3.05
N GLU A 42 7.21 -10.30 3.85
CA GLU A 42 6.87 -11.23 4.93
C GLU A 42 5.49 -11.83 4.68
N ASN A 43 5.38 -13.16 4.70
CA ASN A 43 4.13 -13.89 4.44
C ASN A 43 3.46 -13.49 3.11
N GLY A 44 4.27 -13.23 2.07
CA GLY A 44 3.77 -12.81 0.75
C GLY A 44 3.25 -11.37 0.73
N LYS A 45 3.61 -10.53 1.71
CA LYS A 45 3.15 -9.13 1.83
C LYS A 45 4.33 -8.18 2.00
N LEU A 46 4.24 -7.03 1.35
CA LEU A 46 5.18 -5.92 1.48
C LEU A 46 4.40 -4.59 1.35
N PRO A 47 4.57 -3.61 2.25
CA PRO A 47 3.92 -2.32 2.11
C PRO A 47 4.60 -1.47 1.02
N PHE A 48 3.81 -0.68 0.30
CA PHE A 48 4.30 0.32 -0.65
C PHE A 48 3.29 1.47 -0.76
N LEU A 49 3.73 2.72 -0.56
CA LEU A 49 2.88 3.93 -0.63
C LEU A 49 1.61 3.84 0.22
N ASP A 50 1.75 3.46 1.49
CA ASP A 50 0.61 3.22 2.41
C ASP A 50 -0.42 2.20 1.87
N CYS A 51 0.00 1.26 1.03
CA CYS A 51 -0.84 0.18 0.52
C CYS A 51 -0.13 -1.17 0.77
N PRO A 52 -0.76 -2.16 1.40
CA PRO A 52 -0.22 -3.49 1.47
C PRO A 52 -0.27 -4.09 0.05
N VAL A 53 0.88 -4.51 -0.45
CA VAL A 53 0.99 -5.29 -1.67
C VAL A 53 1.15 -6.74 -1.24
N SER A 54 0.24 -7.61 -1.66
CA SER A 54 0.32 -9.04 -1.41
C SER A 54 0.49 -9.81 -2.70
N ARG A 55 1.38 -10.81 -2.72
CA ARG A 55 1.48 -11.77 -3.83
C ARG A 55 0.37 -12.81 -3.70
N ASP A 56 -0.39 -12.98 -4.77
CA ASP A 56 -1.43 -14.00 -4.91
C ASP A 56 -1.15 -14.79 -6.20
N ASP A 57 -0.64 -16.01 -6.02
CA ASP A 57 -0.06 -16.85 -7.08
C ASP A 57 0.90 -16.07 -8.01
N ASN A 58 0.41 -15.74 -9.21
CA ASN A 58 1.15 -15.04 -10.27
C ASN A 58 0.77 -13.56 -10.41
N SER A 59 0.02 -13.01 -9.45
CA SER A 59 -0.47 -11.63 -9.47
C SER A 59 -0.10 -10.88 -8.20
N LEU A 60 -0.05 -9.55 -8.31
CA LEU A 60 0.03 -8.68 -7.14
C LEU A 60 -1.37 -8.19 -6.83
N ARG A 61 -1.74 -8.20 -5.56
CA ARG A 61 -2.99 -7.66 -5.04
C ARG A 61 -2.70 -6.49 -4.13
N THR A 62 -3.39 -5.38 -4.31
CA THR A 62 -3.27 -4.17 -3.51
C THR A 62 -4.56 -3.92 -2.74
N THR A 63 -4.45 -3.52 -1.48
CA THR A 63 -5.61 -3.20 -0.62
C THR A 63 -5.42 -1.87 0.09
N VAL A 64 -6.49 -1.33 0.67
CA VAL A 64 -6.41 -0.11 1.48
C VAL A 64 -5.74 -0.43 2.82
N TYR A 65 -4.62 0.23 3.13
CA TYR A 65 -4.02 0.10 4.46
C TYR A 65 -4.90 0.76 5.53
N ARG A 66 -5.12 0.02 6.62
CA ARG A 66 -5.74 0.48 7.87
C ARG A 66 -4.72 0.34 8.99
N LYS A 67 -4.49 1.43 9.74
CA LYS A 67 -3.69 1.37 10.97
C LYS A 67 -4.38 0.45 11.98
N PRO A 68 -3.64 -0.24 12.88
CA PRO A 68 -4.25 -1.08 13.92
C PRO A 68 -5.25 -0.36 14.83
N THR A 69 -5.15 0.97 14.93
CA THR A 69 -6.06 1.82 15.71
C THR A 69 -7.29 2.27 14.94
N HIS A 70 -7.45 1.88 13.67
CA HIS A 70 -8.62 2.24 12.86
C HIS A 70 -9.86 1.51 13.38
N THR A 71 -10.92 2.25 13.72
CA THR A 71 -12.14 1.69 14.31
C THR A 71 -13.27 1.49 13.31
N ASP A 72 -13.04 1.77 12.02
CA ASP A 72 -14.07 1.80 10.96
C ASP A 72 -15.30 2.66 11.28
N ARG A 73 -15.16 3.61 12.21
CA ARG A 73 -16.24 4.52 12.61
C ARG A 73 -16.24 5.73 11.69
N LEU A 74 -17.33 5.92 10.97
CA LEU A 74 -17.59 7.10 10.16
C LEU A 74 -18.46 8.11 10.92
N LEU A 75 -18.75 9.23 10.26
CA LEU A 75 -19.68 10.23 10.76
C LEU A 75 -21.07 9.62 10.89
N ASP A 76 -21.65 9.74 12.09
CA ASP A 76 -23.01 9.31 12.36
C ASP A 76 -24.01 10.15 11.54
N ASP A 77 -24.98 9.50 10.90
CA ASP A 77 -25.95 10.17 10.04
C ASP A 77 -26.88 11.13 10.82
N SER A 78 -27.15 10.84 12.10
CA SER A 78 -27.94 11.70 12.97
C SER A 78 -27.14 12.85 13.59
N SER A 79 -25.81 12.82 13.48
CA SER A 79 -24.95 13.87 14.04
C SER A 79 -25.20 15.23 13.39
N TYR A 80 -24.93 16.30 14.14
CA TYR A 80 -25.01 17.69 13.69
C TYR A 80 -23.83 18.08 12.78
N ASN A 81 -23.53 17.23 11.78
CA ASN A 81 -22.57 17.52 10.73
C ASN A 81 -23.30 17.85 9.43
N PRO A 82 -22.85 18.85 8.66
CA PRO A 82 -23.38 19.13 7.34
C PRO A 82 -23.43 17.88 6.44
N THR A 83 -24.53 17.74 5.69
CA THR A 83 -24.73 16.60 4.77
C THR A 83 -23.60 16.47 3.76
N SER A 84 -23.03 17.59 3.31
CA SER A 84 -21.89 17.61 2.40
C SER A 84 -20.64 16.92 2.97
N HIS A 85 -20.39 17.01 4.28
CA HIS A 85 -19.26 16.34 4.92
C HIS A 85 -19.49 14.83 5.00
N LYS A 86 -20.69 14.39 5.41
CA LYS A 86 -21.07 12.97 5.44
C LYS A 86 -20.92 12.34 4.04
N ALA A 87 -21.47 13.00 3.03
CA ALA A 87 -21.36 12.57 1.63
C ALA A 87 -19.90 12.56 1.13
N THR A 88 -19.12 13.59 1.47
CA THR A 88 -17.70 13.67 1.08
C THR A 88 -16.87 12.57 1.73
N THR A 89 -17.13 12.20 2.98
CA THR A 89 -16.46 11.08 3.66
C THR A 89 -16.66 9.79 2.89
N ILE A 90 -17.91 9.44 2.56
CA ILE A 90 -18.24 8.23 1.78
C ILE A 90 -17.54 8.30 0.41
N LYS A 91 -17.72 9.41 -0.32
CA LYS A 91 -17.14 9.59 -1.66
C LYS A 91 -15.61 9.44 -1.66
N THR A 92 -14.94 9.96 -0.64
CA THR A 92 -13.47 9.91 -0.53
C THR A 92 -13.00 8.48 -0.25
N LEU A 93 -13.67 7.75 0.64
CA LEU A 93 -13.34 6.36 0.94
C LEU A 93 -13.60 5.44 -0.26
N THR A 94 -14.76 5.57 -0.91
CA THR A 94 -15.06 4.80 -2.13
C THR A 94 -14.05 5.09 -3.23
N ARG A 95 -13.71 6.37 -3.47
CA ARG A 95 -12.71 6.74 -4.47
C ARG A 95 -11.33 6.19 -4.13
N ARG A 96 -10.93 6.21 -2.85
CA ARG A 96 -9.66 5.63 -2.41
C ARG A 96 -9.64 4.12 -2.68
N ALA A 97 -10.69 3.41 -2.32
CA ALA A 97 -10.81 1.97 -2.59
C ALA A 97 -10.71 1.66 -4.10
N GLN A 98 -11.36 2.45 -4.95
CA GLN A 98 -11.29 2.27 -6.42
C GLN A 98 -9.91 2.53 -7.01
N LEU A 99 -9.12 3.42 -6.41
CA LEU A 99 -7.77 3.73 -6.88
C LEU A 99 -6.73 2.72 -6.38
N VAL A 100 -6.93 2.18 -5.18
CA VAL A 100 -5.96 1.31 -4.51
C VAL A 100 -6.24 -0.17 -4.75
N CYS A 101 -7.49 -0.61 -4.68
CA CYS A 101 -7.85 -2.02 -4.84
C CYS A 101 -7.83 -2.40 -6.32
N ASN A 102 -7.04 -3.42 -6.66
CA ASN A 102 -6.90 -3.89 -8.05
C ASN A 102 -7.67 -5.19 -8.36
N THR A 103 -8.42 -5.72 -7.39
CA THR A 103 -9.27 -6.92 -7.53
C THR A 103 -10.69 -6.62 -7.04
N THR A 104 -11.68 -7.31 -7.63
CA THR A 104 -13.10 -7.16 -7.27
C THR A 104 -13.35 -7.51 -5.80
N ASP A 105 -12.72 -8.57 -5.31
CA ASP A 105 -12.88 -9.01 -3.92
C ASP A 105 -12.37 -7.95 -2.94
N SER A 106 -11.17 -7.41 -3.17
CA SER A 106 -10.60 -6.34 -2.33
C SER A 106 -11.43 -5.06 -2.39
N LEU A 107 -12.07 -4.77 -3.52
CA LEU A 107 -12.98 -3.63 -3.63
C LEU A 107 -14.32 -3.90 -2.93
N SER A 108 -14.82 -5.14 -2.97
CA SER A 108 -16.05 -5.53 -2.28
C SER A 108 -15.91 -5.47 -0.76
N ASP A 109 -14.72 -5.79 -0.24
CA ASP A 109 -14.41 -5.66 1.19
C ASP A 109 -14.50 -4.21 1.69
N GLU A 110 -14.25 -3.23 0.81
CA GLU A 110 -14.35 -1.80 1.12
C GLU A 110 -15.78 -1.23 1.01
N ASN A 111 -16.70 -1.95 0.36
CA ASN A 111 -18.08 -1.49 0.12
C ASN A 111 -19.11 -2.14 1.06
N LYS A 112 -18.65 -2.73 2.17
CA LYS A 112 -19.49 -3.31 3.22
C LYS A 112 -20.07 -2.22 4.12
#